data_AF-A0A7V6UB55-F1
#
_entry.id   AF-A0A7V6UB55-F1
#
_cell.length_a   1.000
_cell.length_b   1.000
_cell.length_c   1.000
_cell.angle_alpha   90.00
_cell.angle_beta   90.00
_cell.angle_gamma   90.00
#
_symmetry.space_group_name_H-M   'P 1'
#
loop_
_entity.id
_entity.type
_entity.pdbx_description
1 polymer ?
#
loop_
_entity_poly.entity_id
_entity_poly.type
_entity_poly.pdbx_seq_one_letter_code
_entity_poly.pdbx_strand_id
1 'polypeptide(L)'
;MKRNKRKIAVACLVLFVVLGIASFISYSKFNVLSPFSTAYGLFQVIFTDKEYVVIQKYPRVIVAKPTVSLQEYMKNLGFEEDTENQMGALHRFQSNDTVQYVIYSVNKYFSKWRWQE
;
A
#
# COMPACT_ATOMS: atom_id res chain seq x y z
N MET A 1 -9.65 8.74 -43.34
CA MET A 1 -10.31 8.82 -42.01
C MET A 1 -10.43 7.48 -41.25
N LYS A 2 -10.87 6.36 -41.88
CA LYS A 2 -11.06 5.05 -41.20
C LYS A 2 -9.76 4.41 -40.62
N ARG A 3 -8.62 4.58 -41.31
CA ARG A 3 -7.31 4.00 -40.90
C ARG A 3 -6.75 4.61 -39.62
N ASN A 4 -6.99 5.90 -39.38
CA ASN A 4 -6.59 6.58 -38.14
C ASN A 4 -7.48 6.16 -36.97
N LYS A 5 -8.80 6.01 -37.20
CA LYS A 5 -9.74 5.48 -36.19
C LYS A 5 -9.36 4.06 -35.73
N ARG A 6 -8.94 3.19 -36.66
CA ARG A 6 -8.45 1.84 -36.32
C ARG A 6 -7.16 1.87 -35.47
N LYS A 7 -6.21 2.75 -35.79
CA LYS A 7 -4.98 2.91 -34.99
C LYS A 7 -5.28 3.40 -33.57
N ILE A 8 -6.19 4.37 -33.44
CA ILE A 8 -6.63 4.89 -32.13
C ILE A 8 -7.31 3.77 -31.32
N ALA A 9 -8.21 3.00 -31.94
CA ALA A 9 -8.88 1.89 -31.27
C ALA A 9 -7.89 0.84 -30.75
N VAL A 10 -6.88 0.49 -31.56
CA VAL A 10 -5.81 -0.43 -31.13
C VAL A 10 -4.99 0.18 -29.99
N ALA A 11 -4.63 1.46 -30.06
CA ALA A 11 -3.88 2.13 -28.98
C ALA A 11 -4.68 2.16 -27.67
N CYS A 12 -5.98 2.46 -27.72
CA CYS A 12 -6.88 2.39 -26.56
C CYS A 12 -6.92 0.97 -25.99
N LEU A 13 -7.08 -0.06 -26.83
CA LEU A 13 -7.11 -1.45 -26.38
C LEU A 13 -5.81 -1.85 -25.67
N VAL A 14 -4.66 -1.51 -26.25
CA VAL A 14 -3.35 -1.77 -25.64
C VAL A 14 -3.24 -1.05 -24.29
N LEU A 15 -3.65 0.22 -24.22
CA LEU A 15 -3.65 0.98 -22.96
C LEU A 15 -4.53 0.32 -21.89
N PHE A 16 -5.73 -0.14 -22.26
CA PHE A 16 -6.61 -0.87 -21.33
C PHE A 16 -5.98 -2.15 -20.81
N VAL A 17 -5.32 -2.93 -21.67
CA VAL A 17 -4.61 -4.16 -21.27
C VAL A 17 -3.48 -3.84 -20.31
N VAL A 18 -2.67 -2.82 -20.61
CA VAL A 18 -1.55 -2.39 -19.75
C VAL A 18 -2.06 -1.93 -18.38
N LEU A 19 -3.12 -1.10 -18.34
CA LEU A 19 -3.73 -0.65 -17.09
C LEU A 19 -4.32 -1.82 -16.30
N GLY A 20 -4.97 -2.77 -16.97
CA GLY A 20 -5.50 -3.98 -16.33
C GLY A 20 -4.41 -4.80 -15.65
N ILE A 21 -3.29 -5.03 -16.35
CA ILE A 21 -2.14 -5.75 -15.79
C ILE A 21 -1.53 -4.98 -14.61
N ALA A 22 -1.36 -3.65 -14.73
CA ALA A 22 -0.83 -2.83 -13.65
C ALA A 22 -1.71 -2.87 -12.40
N SER A 23 -3.03 -2.73 -12.57
CA SER A 23 -4.00 -2.85 -11.48
C SER A 23 -3.98 -4.23 -10.83
N PHE A 24 -3.85 -5.30 -11.63
CA PHE A 24 -3.74 -6.66 -11.12
C PHE A 24 -2.48 -6.86 -10.26
N ILE A 25 -1.33 -6.36 -10.71
CA ILE A 25 -0.07 -6.42 -9.95
C ILE A 25 -0.20 -5.61 -8.65
N SER A 26 -0.75 -4.39 -8.73
CA SER A 26 -1.00 -3.54 -7.57
C SER A 26 -1.89 -4.24 -6.54
N TYR A 27 -2.97 -4.86 -6.99
CA TYR A 27 -3.88 -5.60 -6.11
C TYR A 27 -3.19 -6.82 -5.49
N SER A 28 -2.50 -7.64 -6.29
CA SER A 28 -1.82 -8.85 -5.82
C SER A 28 -0.75 -8.56 -4.76
N LYS A 29 0.02 -7.47 -4.90
CA LYS A 29 1.12 -7.15 -3.99
C LYS A 29 0.71 -6.23 -2.83
N PHE A 30 -0.17 -5.26 -3.08
CA PHE A 30 -0.49 -4.20 -2.12
C PHE A 30 -1.93 -4.25 -1.62
N ASN A 31 -2.80 -5.08 -2.20
CA ASN A 31 -4.25 -5.06 -1.96
C ASN A 31 -4.87 -3.69 -2.27
N VAL A 32 -4.31 -2.98 -3.26
CA VAL A 32 -4.77 -1.68 -3.73
C VAL A 32 -5.06 -1.77 -5.22
N LEU A 33 -6.30 -1.47 -5.62
CA LEU A 33 -6.71 -1.54 -7.03
C LEU A 33 -6.12 -0.42 -7.89
N SER A 34 -5.73 0.70 -7.29
CA SER A 34 -5.19 1.86 -7.99
C SER A 34 -3.68 1.72 -8.24
N PRO A 35 -3.23 1.34 -9.46
CA PRO A 35 -1.80 1.16 -9.74
C PRO A 35 -1.03 2.48 -9.66
N PHE A 36 -1.66 3.61 -9.97
CA PHE A 36 -1.03 4.92 -9.91
C PHE A 36 -0.73 5.35 -8.48
N SER A 37 -1.66 5.14 -7.54
CA SER A 37 -1.44 5.45 -6.13
C SER A 37 -0.28 4.64 -5.56
N THR A 38 -0.25 3.34 -5.89
CA THR A 38 0.83 2.43 -5.50
C THR A 38 2.17 2.86 -6.10
N ALA A 39 2.23 3.11 -7.40
CA ALA A 39 3.46 3.52 -8.08
C ALA A 39 4.00 4.85 -7.53
N TYR A 40 3.12 5.84 -7.32
CA TYR A 40 3.48 7.14 -6.78
C TYR A 40 3.95 7.06 -5.33
N GLY A 41 3.27 6.27 -4.48
CA GLY A 41 3.67 6.04 -3.10
C GLY A 41 5.02 5.35 -2.99
N LEU A 42 5.25 4.31 -3.80
CA LEU A 42 6.56 3.65 -3.87
C LEU A 42 7.65 4.61 -4.34
N PHE A 43 7.39 5.40 -5.38
CA PHE A 43 8.36 6.37 -5.87
C PHE A 43 8.76 7.36 -4.78
N GLN A 44 7.79 7.87 -4.01
CA GLN A 44 8.06 8.78 -2.90
C GLN A 44 8.89 8.12 -1.80
N VAL A 45 8.54 6.90 -1.38
CA VAL A 45 9.27 6.21 -0.30
C VAL A 45 10.70 5.85 -0.71
N ILE A 46 10.90 5.44 -1.96
CA ILE A 46 12.20 4.94 -2.44
C ILE A 46 13.14 6.10 -2.83
N PHE A 47 12.63 7.12 -3.51
CA PHE A 47 13.46 8.16 -4.14
C PHE A 47 13.41 9.52 -3.45
N THR A 48 12.65 9.67 -2.36
CA THR A 48 12.56 10.94 -1.61
C THR A 48 12.80 10.73 -0.12
N ASP A 49 12.85 11.82 0.64
CA ASP A 49 13.03 11.78 2.08
C ASP A 49 11.77 11.41 2.86
N LYS A 50 10.63 11.22 2.18
CA LYS A 50 9.38 10.79 2.84
C LYS A 50 9.54 9.43 3.47
N GLU A 51 9.27 9.37 4.77
CA GLU A 51 9.33 8.14 5.56
C GLU A 51 8.19 7.18 5.22
N TYR A 52 6.98 7.70 5.00
CA TYR A 52 5.82 6.90 4.67
C TYR A 52 4.82 7.65 3.79
N VAL A 53 4.00 6.89 3.07
CA VAL A 53 2.93 7.39 2.21
C VAL A 53 1.70 6.49 2.32
N VAL A 54 0.55 7.12 2.54
CA VAL A 54 -0.76 6.44 2.48
C VAL A 54 -1.14 6.24 1.01
N ILE A 55 -1.14 4.99 0.55
CA ILE A 55 -1.52 4.64 -0.83
C ILE A 55 -3.00 4.30 -0.97
N GLN A 56 -3.68 3.99 0.13
CA GLN A 56 -5.13 3.78 0.18
C GLN A 56 -5.69 4.20 1.53
N LYS A 57 -6.85 4.88 1.53
CA LYS A 57 -7.51 5.36 2.74
C LYS A 57 -8.34 4.28 3.46
N TYR A 58 -9.06 3.45 2.71
CA TYR A 58 -9.95 2.41 3.24
C TYR A 58 -9.94 1.15 2.34
N PRO A 59 -9.69 -0.06 2.89
CA PRO A 59 -8.94 -0.25 4.14
C PRO A 59 -7.59 0.47 4.04
N ARG A 60 -7.10 1.02 5.16
CA ARG A 60 -5.87 1.82 5.14
C ARG A 60 -4.68 0.98 4.71
N VAL A 61 -3.91 1.47 3.74
CA VAL A 61 -2.64 0.87 3.31
C VAL A 61 -1.57 1.94 3.23
N ILE A 62 -0.49 1.73 3.96
CA ILE A 62 0.69 2.60 3.98
C ILE A 62 1.88 1.82 3.42
N VAL A 63 2.68 2.51 2.62
CA VAL A 63 4.03 2.09 2.26
C VAL A 63 4.99 3.00 3.01
N ALA A 64 5.97 2.43 3.70
CA ALA A 64 6.98 3.17 4.44
C ALA A 64 8.39 2.68 4.10
N LYS A 65 9.40 3.48 4.43
CA LYS A 65 10.80 3.06 4.33
C LYS A 65 11.01 1.84 5.21
N PRO A 66 11.90 0.90 4.82
CA PRO A 66 12.13 -0.32 5.59
C PRO A 66 12.74 -0.04 6.97
N THR A 67 13.32 1.15 7.17
CA THR A 67 13.89 1.61 8.44
C THR A 67 12.85 2.22 9.39
N VAL A 68 11.64 2.52 8.91
CA VAL A 68 10.59 3.16 9.71
C VAL A 68 9.82 2.07 10.45
N SER A 69 9.70 2.25 11.78
CA SER A 69 9.00 1.31 12.65
C SER A 69 7.49 1.56 12.66
N LEU A 70 6.72 0.48 12.44
CA LEU A 70 5.27 0.50 12.63
C LEU A 70 4.92 0.72 14.12
N GLN A 71 5.71 0.16 15.04
CA GLN A 71 5.51 0.29 16.47
C GLN A 71 5.64 1.75 16.92
N GLU A 72 6.70 2.43 16.48
CA GLU A 72 6.90 3.84 16.80
C GLU A 72 5.80 4.72 16.21
N TYR A 73 5.38 4.44 14.96
CA TYR A 73 4.24 5.10 14.33
C TYR A 73 2.96 4.94 15.15
N MET A 74 2.63 3.72 15.59
CA MET A 74 1.42 3.45 16.38
C MET A 74 1.52 4.02 17.81
N LYS A 75 2.71 3.99 18.41
CA LYS A 75 2.98 4.62 19.71
C LYS A 75 2.74 6.13 19.67
N ASN A 76 3.17 6.80 18.61
CA ASN A 76 2.91 8.23 18.41
C ASN A 76 1.42 8.54 18.21
N LEU A 77 0.61 7.55 17.84
CA LEU A 77 -0.85 7.65 17.77
C LEU A 77 -1.55 7.27 19.09
N GLY A 78 -0.81 6.95 20.16
CA GLY A 78 -1.37 6.57 21.46
C GLY A 78 -1.82 5.10 21.54
N PHE A 79 -1.25 4.23 20.70
CA PHE A 79 -1.45 2.80 20.76
C PHE A 79 -0.23 2.09 21.35
N GLU A 80 -0.48 1.03 22.10
CA GLU A 80 0.53 0.09 22.57
C GLU A 80 0.40 -1.22 21.80
N GLU A 81 1.54 -1.85 21.51
CA GLU A 81 1.57 -3.14 20.82
C GLU A 81 1.25 -4.26 21.83
N ASP A 82 0.25 -5.07 21.50
CA ASP A 82 -0.06 -6.28 22.26
C ASP A 82 0.65 -7.46 21.61
N THR A 83 1.88 -7.70 22.07
CA THR A 83 2.73 -8.78 21.59
C THR A 83 2.24 -10.17 22.01
N GLU A 84 1.44 -10.29 23.07
CA GLU A 84 0.95 -11.57 23.58
C GLU A 84 -0.10 -12.17 22.64
N ASN A 85 -0.94 -11.32 22.05
CA ASN A 85 -1.99 -11.73 21.10
C ASN A 85 -1.57 -11.54 19.62
N GLN A 86 -0.29 -11.28 19.34
CA GLN A 86 0.20 -11.12 17.97
C GLN A 86 0.17 -12.46 17.21
N MET A 87 -0.35 -12.44 15.98
CA MET A 87 -0.40 -13.62 15.10
C MET A 87 0.52 -13.44 13.90
N GLY A 88 1.80 -13.80 14.07
CA GLY A 88 2.80 -13.73 13.01
C GLY A 88 2.95 -12.32 12.46
N ALA A 89 2.59 -12.10 11.19
CA ALA A 89 2.63 -10.80 10.52
C ALA A 89 1.45 -9.87 10.86
N LEU A 90 0.46 -10.35 11.62
CA LEU A 90 -0.68 -9.57 12.08
C LEU A 90 -0.37 -8.99 13.46
N HIS A 91 -0.04 -7.70 13.50
CA HIS A 91 0.23 -6.96 14.72
C HIS A 91 -1.09 -6.43 15.30
N ARG A 92 -1.27 -6.58 16.62
CA ARG A 92 -2.42 -6.07 17.36
C ARG A 92 -1.95 -4.86 18.16
N PHE A 93 -2.63 -3.73 17.96
CA PHE A 93 -2.38 -2.48 18.65
C PHE A 93 -3.62 -2.11 19.46
N GLN A 94 -3.43 -1.76 20.73
CA GLN A 94 -4.53 -1.40 21.63
C GLN A 94 -4.33 0.02 22.16
N SER A 95 -5.41 0.78 22.16
CA SER A 95 -5.58 2.01 22.93
C SER A 95 -6.79 1.82 23.83
N ASN A 96 -6.95 2.63 24.88
CA ASN A 96 -7.93 2.44 25.96
C ASN A 96 -9.32 1.97 25.49
N ASP A 97 -9.81 2.49 24.36
CA ASP A 97 -11.14 2.19 23.82
C ASP A 97 -11.15 1.45 22.47
N THR A 98 -10.00 1.20 21.85
CA THR A 98 -9.94 0.65 20.48
C THR A 98 -8.81 -0.35 20.25
N VAL A 99 -9.08 -1.36 19.43
CA VAL A 99 -8.09 -2.33 18.97
C VAL A 99 -7.96 -2.21 17.47
N GLN A 100 -6.73 -2.13 16.97
CA GLN A 100 -6.41 -2.10 15.55
C GLN A 100 -5.51 -3.27 15.19
N TYR A 101 -5.83 -3.92 14.07
CA TYR A 101 -5.05 -5.02 13.53
C TYR A 101 -4.33 -4.54 12.27
N VAL A 102 -3.01 -4.67 12.24
CA VAL A 102 -2.18 -4.21 11.14
C VAL A 102 -1.33 -5.35 10.63
N ILE A 103 -1.53 -5.73 9.37
CA ILE A 103 -0.62 -6.65 8.69
C ILE A 103 0.64 -5.90 8.30
N TYR A 104 1.76 -6.36 8.83
CA TYR A 104 3.08 -5.86 8.55
C TYR A 104 3.82 -6.79 7.57
N SER A 105 4.46 -6.21 6.57
CA SER A 105 5.36 -6.94 5.66
C SER A 105 6.49 -6.02 5.24
N VAL A 106 7.73 -6.52 5.21
CA VAL A 106 8.90 -5.72 4.84
C VAL A 106 9.77 -6.46 3.84
N ASN A 107 10.40 -5.71 2.95
CA ASN A 107 11.47 -6.17 2.08
C ASN A 107 12.59 -5.12 2.05
N LYS A 108 13.63 -5.36 1.24
CA LYS A 108 14.80 -4.45 1.13
C LYS A 108 14.44 -3.01 0.76
N TYR A 109 13.32 -2.78 0.06
CA TYR A 109 12.97 -1.49 -0.52
C TYR A 109 11.90 -0.74 0.26
N PHE A 110 10.97 -1.44 0.91
CA PHE A 110 9.87 -0.83 1.64
C PHE A 110 9.26 -1.77 2.68
N SER A 111 8.57 -1.19 3.66
CA SER A 111 7.61 -1.87 4.50
C SER A 111 6.18 -1.49 4.07
N LYS A 112 5.25 -2.42 4.22
CA LYS A 112 3.83 -2.29 3.87
C LYS A 112 3.01 -2.58 5.11
N TRP A 113 2.14 -1.64 5.46
CA TRP A 113 1.26 -1.73 6.62
C TRP A 113 -0.18 -1.66 6.13
N ARG A 114 -0.97 -2.69 6.45
CA ARG A 114 -2.36 -2.77 6.03
C ARG A 114 -3.25 -2.98 7.23
N TRP A 115 -4.16 -2.05 7.45
CA TRP A 115 -5.18 -2.19 8.48
C TRP A 115 -6.21 -3.24 8.06
N GLN A 116 -6.60 -4.07 9.02
CA GLN A 116 -7.81 -4.88 8.95
C GLN A 116 -8.88 -4.11 9.71
N GLU A 117 -9.92 -3.73 8.99
CA GLU A 117 -11.16 -3.16 9.54
C GLU A 117 -12.25 -4.23 9.51
#